data_AF-A0A526Z7F0-F1
#
_entry.id   AF-A0A526Z7F0-F1
#
_cell.length_a   1.000
_cell.length_b   1.000
_cell.length_c   1.000
_cell.angle_alpha   90.00
_cell.angle_beta   90.00
_cell.angle_gamma   90.00
#
_symmetry.space_group_name_H-M   'P 1'
#
loop_
_entity.id
_entity.type
_entity.pdbx_description
1 polymer ?
#
loop_
_entity_poly.entity_id
_entity_poly.type
_entity_poly.pdbx_seq_one_letter_code
_entity_poly.pdbx_strand_id
1 'polypeptide(L)'
;PTRELFAEGFNGAGVTTYSSAVFNFVPELAQRFYRAMRTGDRAAMEEILHGFFFPFAALRDREQGYPVSIIKAGVELIGRTPGPLRPPLTDLKPQEKDVLRGLIEKIAA
;
A
#
# COMPACT_ATOMS: atom_id res chain seq x y z
N PRO A 1 -16.31 23.63 -8.92
CA PRO A 1 -17.41 22.68 -9.21
C PRO A 1 -16.83 21.30 -9.60
N THR A 2 -17.01 20.21 -8.87
CA THR A 2 -17.87 19.95 -7.71
C THR A 2 -17.29 18.68 -7.02
N ARG A 3 -17.27 18.66 -5.69
CA ARG A 3 -16.54 17.71 -4.82
C ARG A 3 -17.18 16.30 -4.76
N GLU A 4 -18.04 15.94 -5.70
CA GLU A 4 -18.69 14.63 -5.82
C GLU A 4 -17.83 13.61 -6.59
N LEU A 5 -16.94 14.05 -7.49
CA LEU A 5 -16.10 13.15 -8.32
C LEU A 5 -15.05 12.36 -7.53
N PHE A 6 -14.65 12.85 -6.35
CA PHE A 6 -13.66 12.14 -5.53
C PHE A 6 -14.30 10.98 -4.76
N ALA A 7 -15.55 11.12 -4.30
CA ALA A 7 -16.23 10.07 -3.54
C ALA A 7 -16.54 8.81 -4.39
N GLU A 8 -16.88 8.98 -5.67
CA GLU A 8 -17.08 7.86 -6.59
C GLU A 8 -15.76 7.23 -7.06
N GLY A 9 -14.68 8.02 -7.20
CA GLY A 9 -13.35 7.49 -7.52
C GLY A 9 -12.77 6.56 -6.45
N PHE A 10 -13.04 6.83 -5.17
CA PHE A 10 -12.57 5.99 -4.06
C PHE A 10 -13.33 4.67 -3.92
N ASN A 11 -14.62 4.63 -4.32
CA ASN A 11 -15.37 3.37 -4.49
C ASN A 11 -14.90 2.60 -5.74
N GLY A 12 -14.59 3.30 -6.83
CA GLY A 12 -14.16 2.72 -8.11
C GLY A 12 -12.72 2.20 -8.14
N ALA A 13 -11.84 2.69 -7.26
CA ALA A 13 -10.47 2.19 -7.08
C ALA A 13 -10.38 0.86 -6.31
N GLY A 14 -11.51 0.25 -5.95
CA GLY A 14 -11.55 -1.03 -5.23
C GLY A 14 -11.09 -0.96 -3.77
N VAL A 15 -10.98 0.26 -3.19
CA VAL A 15 -10.60 0.48 -1.79
C VAL A 15 -11.85 0.66 -0.92
N THR A 16 -12.85 -0.21 -1.11
CA THR A 16 -13.98 -0.34 -0.17
C THR A 16 -13.71 -1.37 0.91
N THR A 17 -12.86 -2.33 0.60
CA THR A 17 -12.29 -3.32 1.50
C THR A 17 -10.79 -3.07 1.56
N TYR A 18 -10.41 -2.25 2.54
CA TYR A 18 -9.10 -2.17 3.15
C TYR A 18 -8.22 -3.39 2.83
N SER A 19 -7.18 -3.20 2.03
CA SER A 19 -6.26 -4.28 1.70
C SER A 19 -5.49 -4.67 2.97
N SER A 20 -6.00 -5.65 3.71
CA SER A 20 -5.35 -6.23 4.91
C SER A 20 -3.92 -6.70 4.64
N ALA A 21 -3.53 -6.80 3.38
CA ALA A 21 -2.21 -7.18 2.97
C ALA A 21 -1.13 -6.19 3.44
N VAL A 22 -1.35 -4.87 3.36
CA VAL A 22 -0.37 -3.88 3.85
C VAL A 22 -0.27 -3.85 5.38
N PHE A 23 -1.32 -4.29 6.08
CA PHE A 23 -1.31 -4.44 7.55
C PHE A 23 -0.23 -5.42 8.03
N ASN A 24 0.21 -6.35 7.17
CA ASN A 24 1.29 -7.28 7.53
C ASN A 24 2.63 -6.57 7.81
N PHE A 25 2.83 -5.36 7.26
CA PHE A 25 4.10 -4.64 7.39
C PHE A 25 4.00 -3.15 7.74
N VAL A 26 2.83 -2.50 7.62
CA VAL A 26 2.60 -1.10 8.05
C VAL A 26 1.27 -0.95 8.82
N PRO A 27 1.09 -1.62 9.97
CA PRO A 27 -0.19 -1.62 10.69
C PRO A 27 -0.60 -0.25 11.24
N GLU A 28 0.34 0.63 11.60
CA GLU A 28 0.07 1.97 12.13
C GLU A 28 -0.53 2.89 11.07
N LEU A 29 0.01 2.87 9.85
CA LEU A 29 -0.51 3.63 8.71
C LEU A 29 -1.93 3.21 8.39
N ALA A 30 -2.14 1.90 8.36
CA ALA A 30 -3.42 1.32 8.09
C ALA A 30 -4.44 1.80 9.14
N GLN A 31 -4.08 1.82 10.43
CA GLN A 31 -4.95 2.34 11.49
C GLN A 31 -5.18 3.86 11.37
N ARG A 32 -4.15 4.65 11.01
CA ARG A 32 -4.27 6.10 10.78
C ARG A 32 -5.27 6.39 9.67
N PHE A 33 -5.17 5.68 8.54
CA PHE A 33 -6.10 5.80 7.42
C PHE A 33 -7.53 5.42 7.84
N TYR A 34 -7.69 4.32 8.59
CA TYR A 34 -9.00 3.90 9.09
C TYR A 34 -9.64 4.96 10.01
N ARG A 35 -8.87 5.54 10.92
CA ARG A 35 -9.35 6.64 11.79
C ARG A 35 -9.77 7.85 10.95
N ALA A 36 -8.95 8.27 9.99
CA ALA A 36 -9.25 9.40 9.11
C ALA A 36 -10.54 9.18 8.30
N MET A 37 -10.76 7.96 7.78
CA MET A 37 -12.03 7.61 7.13
C MET A 37 -13.23 7.71 8.08
N ARG A 38 -13.10 7.24 9.33
CA ARG A 38 -14.19 7.27 10.32
C ARG A 38 -14.53 8.66 10.82
N THR A 39 -13.53 9.54 10.92
CA THR A 39 -13.74 10.94 11.34
C THR A 39 -14.05 11.87 10.18
N GLY A 40 -13.98 11.39 8.92
CA GLY A 40 -14.18 12.21 7.73
C GLY A 40 -13.02 13.16 7.43
N ASP A 41 -11.84 12.90 7.98
CA ASP A 41 -10.64 13.73 7.79
C ASP A 41 -10.05 13.53 6.39
N ARG A 42 -10.53 14.35 5.46
CA ARG A 42 -10.11 14.31 4.05
C ARG A 42 -8.65 14.68 3.85
N ALA A 43 -8.11 15.60 4.63
CA ALA A 43 -6.72 16.02 4.49
C ALA A 43 -5.77 14.88 4.85
N ALA A 44 -6.01 14.19 5.97
CA ALA A 44 -5.22 13.04 6.37
C ALA A 44 -5.37 11.86 5.38
N MET A 45 -6.56 11.64 4.82
CA MET A 45 -6.74 10.62 3.78
C MET A 45 -5.94 10.94 2.52
N GLU A 46 -5.99 12.17 2.02
CA GLU A 46 -5.22 12.61 0.84
C GLU A 46 -3.71 12.49 1.07
N GLU A 47 -3.21 12.92 2.23
CA GLU A 47 -1.79 12.80 2.59
C GLU A 47 -1.32 11.34 2.52
N ILE A 48 -2.07 10.41 3.10
CA ILE A 48 -1.73 8.98 3.13
C ILE A 48 -1.81 8.36 1.73
N LEU A 49 -2.82 8.75 0.94
CA LEU A 49 -2.98 8.25 -0.43
C LEU A 49 -1.81 8.68 -1.32
N HIS A 50 -1.46 9.95 -1.32
CA HIS A 50 -0.37 10.49 -2.12
C HIS A 50 1.01 10.07 -1.60
N GLY A 51 1.17 9.97 -0.28
CA GLY A 51 2.44 9.63 0.36
C GLY A 51 2.81 8.15 0.25
N PHE A 52 1.81 7.26 0.24
CA PHE A 52 2.05 5.81 0.30
C PHE A 52 1.26 5.01 -0.74
N PHE A 53 -0.08 5.11 -0.76
CA PHE A 53 -0.89 4.16 -1.55
C PHE A 53 -0.75 4.32 -3.05
N PHE A 54 -0.66 5.54 -3.59
CA PHE A 54 -0.45 5.74 -5.03
C PHE A 54 0.93 5.28 -5.50
N PRO A 55 2.05 5.66 -4.84
CA PRO A 55 3.36 5.10 -5.15
C PRO A 55 3.40 3.56 -5.02
N PHE A 56 2.78 3.02 -3.98
CA PHE A 56 2.70 1.57 -3.75
C PHE A 56 1.90 0.86 -4.84
N ALA A 57 0.74 1.39 -5.24
CA ALA A 57 -0.07 0.85 -6.33
C ALA A 57 0.68 0.91 -7.67
N ALA A 58 1.36 2.02 -7.94
CA ALA A 58 2.20 2.16 -9.14
C ALA A 58 3.33 1.12 -9.20
N LEU A 59 3.91 0.74 -8.05
CA LEU A 59 4.90 -0.33 -7.96
C LEU A 59 4.26 -1.71 -8.14
N ARG A 60 3.12 -1.94 -7.47
CA ARG A 60 2.33 -3.18 -7.53
C ARG A 60 1.89 -3.52 -8.96
N ASP A 61 1.56 -2.53 -9.76
CA ASP A 61 0.96 -2.72 -11.08
C ASP A 61 2.01 -2.87 -12.21
N ARG A 62 3.31 -2.90 -11.88
CA ARG A 62 4.41 -3.02 -12.87
C ARG A 62 4.52 -4.39 -13.54
N GLU A 63 4.26 -5.46 -12.81
CA GLU A 63 4.39 -6.83 -13.33
C GLU A 63 3.27 -7.73 -12.81
N GLN A 64 2.93 -8.75 -13.61
CA GLN A 64 1.99 -9.77 -13.20
C GLN A 64 2.57 -10.58 -12.02
N GLY A 65 1.78 -10.75 -10.96
CA GLY A 65 2.21 -11.45 -9.73
C GLY A 65 2.68 -10.52 -8.61
N TYR A 66 2.98 -9.26 -8.90
CA TYR A 66 3.40 -8.26 -7.90
C TYR A 66 2.37 -7.98 -6.81
N PRO A 67 1.04 -8.05 -7.04
CA PRO A 67 0.07 -7.95 -5.95
C PRO A 67 0.31 -8.91 -4.77
N VAL A 68 0.95 -10.05 -5.00
CA VAL A 68 1.29 -11.02 -3.94
C VAL A 68 2.75 -10.87 -3.49
N SER A 69 3.69 -10.72 -4.42
CA SER A 69 5.12 -10.65 -4.07
C SER A 69 5.51 -9.33 -3.38
N ILE A 70 4.87 -8.21 -3.70
CA ILE A 70 5.12 -6.92 -3.04
C ILE A 70 4.83 -6.97 -1.54
N ILE A 71 3.82 -7.76 -1.14
CA ILE A 71 3.44 -7.92 0.26
C ILE A 71 4.51 -8.72 1.01
N LYS A 72 5.01 -9.80 0.40
CA LYS A 72 6.12 -10.56 0.98
C LYS A 72 7.39 -9.70 1.05
N ALA A 73 7.71 -8.96 -0.01
CA ALA A 73 8.85 -8.03 0.02
C ALA A 73 8.70 -7.00 1.14
N GLY A 74 7.50 -6.45 1.37
CA GLY A 74 7.23 -5.55 2.50
C GLY A 74 7.47 -6.19 3.87
N VAL A 75 7.01 -7.44 4.05
CA VAL A 75 7.23 -8.22 5.29
C VAL A 75 8.73 -8.52 5.50
N GLU A 76 9.45 -8.87 4.44
CA GLU A 76 10.90 -9.06 4.45
C GLU A 76 11.65 -7.78 4.86
N LEU A 77 11.25 -6.63 4.30
CA LEU A 77 11.86 -5.33 4.56
C LEU A 77 11.68 -4.83 6.01
N ILE A 78 10.61 -5.26 6.69
CA ILE A 78 10.42 -4.97 8.12
C ILE A 78 11.08 -6.02 9.04
N GLY A 79 11.94 -6.90 8.49
CA GLY A 79 12.72 -7.87 9.24
C GLY A 79 11.97 -9.16 9.61
N ARG A 80 10.83 -9.45 8.97
CA ARG A 80 10.10 -10.72 9.14
C ARG A 80 10.33 -11.60 7.92
N THR A 81 10.46 -12.91 8.09
CA THR A 81 10.73 -13.81 6.95
C THR A 81 9.43 -14.42 6.41
N PRO A 82 8.83 -13.90 5.33
CA PRO A 82 7.74 -14.60 4.68
C PRO A 82 8.32 -15.84 3.96
N GLY A 83 7.66 -16.99 4.07
CA GLY A 83 8.08 -18.18 3.31
C GLY A 83 8.16 -17.91 1.79
N PRO A 84 8.85 -18.78 1.02
CA PRO A 84 9.17 -18.52 -0.38
C PRO A 84 7.92 -18.32 -1.26
N LEU A 85 8.05 -17.56 -2.35
CA LEU A 85 7.03 -17.48 -3.39
C LEU A 85 6.91 -18.84 -4.09
N ARG A 86 5.67 -19.28 -4.34
CA ARG A 86 5.43 -20.49 -5.11
C ARG A 86 5.44 -20.12 -6.61
N PRO A 87 6.11 -20.90 -7.48
CA PRO A 87 5.99 -20.72 -8.92
C PRO A 87 4.51 -20.72 -9.36
N PRO A 88 4.09 -19.87 -10.31
CA PRO A 88 4.88 -19.03 -11.21
C PRO A 88 5.14 -17.60 -10.69
N LEU A 89 4.95 -17.31 -9.40
CA LEU A 89 5.13 -15.95 -8.86
C LEU A 89 6.60 -15.55 -8.81
N THR A 90 6.90 -14.33 -9.27
CA THR A 90 8.23 -13.72 -9.25
C THR A 90 8.35 -12.70 -8.12
N ASP A 91 9.56 -12.60 -7.56
CA ASP A 91 9.90 -11.60 -6.56
C ASP A 91 10.11 -10.22 -7.20
N LEU A 92 10.03 -9.16 -6.38
CA LEU A 92 10.35 -7.80 -6.82
C LEU A 92 11.83 -7.72 -7.20
N LYS A 93 12.14 -6.91 -8.22
CA LYS A 93 13.53 -6.62 -8.57
C LYS A 93 14.22 -5.88 -7.42
N PRO A 94 15.55 -6.00 -7.27
CA PRO A 94 16.29 -5.33 -6.20
C PRO A 94 16.00 -3.82 -6.12
N GLN A 95 15.97 -3.13 -7.27
CA GLN A 95 15.70 -1.70 -7.34
C GLN A 95 14.27 -1.34 -6.89
N GLU A 96 13.32 -2.26 -7.07
CA GLU A 96 11.92 -2.08 -6.66
C GLU A 96 11.74 -2.35 -5.17
N LYS A 97 12.51 -3.29 -4.61
CA LYS A 97 12.62 -3.46 -3.15
C LYS A 97 13.18 -2.20 -2.49
N ASP A 98 14.12 -1.51 -3.11
CA ASP A 98 14.64 -0.22 -2.60
C ASP A 98 13.58 0.89 -2.62
N VAL A 99 12.78 0.97 -3.69
CA VAL A 99 11.63 1.90 -3.74
C VAL A 99 10.61 1.57 -2.64
N LEU A 100 10.27 0.30 -2.47
CA LEU A 100 9.34 -0.13 -1.42
C LEU A 100 9.88 0.19 -0.02
N ARG A 101 11.18 -0.03 0.22
CA ARG A 101 11.84 0.34 1.47
C ARG A 101 11.70 1.84 1.75
N GLY A 102 11.99 2.69 0.78
CA GLY A 102 11.84 4.14 0.93
C GLY A 102 10.40 4.57 1.23
N LEU A 103 9.39 3.85 0.72
CA LEU A 103 7.99 4.10 1.08
C LEU A 103 7.69 3.69 2.52
N ILE A 104 8.22 2.55 2.98
CA ILE A 104 8.03 2.08 4.36
C ILE A 104 8.71 3.03 5.36
N GLU A 105 9.96 3.44 5.09
CA GLU A 105 10.73 4.34 5.96
C GLU A 105 10.07 5.71 6.12
N LYS A 106 9.51 6.28 5.05
CA LYS A 106 8.78 7.55 5.09
C LYS A 106 7.56 7.54 6.02
N ILE A 107 7.00 6.36 6.27
CA ILE A 107 5.82 6.17 7.10
C ILE A 107 6.20 5.82 8.55
N ALA A 108 7.37 5.23 8.75
CA ALA A 108 7.91 4.88 10.07
C ALA A 108 8.56 6.07 10.80
N ALA A 109 8.95 7.11 10.06
CA ALA A 109 9.47 8.38 10.59
C ALA A 109 8.35 9.30 11.12
#